data_AF-B7T029-F1
#
_entry.id   AF-B7T029-F1
#
_cell.length_a   1.000
_cell.length_b   1.000
_cell.length_c   1.000
_cell.angle_alpha   90.00
_cell.angle_beta   90.00
_cell.angle_gamma   90.00
#
_symmetry.space_group_name_H-M   'P 1'
#
loop_
_entity.id
_entity.type
_entity.pdbx_description
1 polymer ?
#
loop_
_entity_poly.entity_id
_entity_poly.type
_entity_poly.pdbx_seq_one_letter_code
_entity_poly.pdbx_strand_id
1 'polypeptide(L)'
;MTMPIWAAFPPEVNSAALTTGPGPASLLNSETAWLNLSAEYDTAATELSELLAEVQAGTWQGPTAEKFVAAHVPYLAWLLQNSANATAAALEHDTVIAAYNAAVAAMPTLAEIAANKALNASLIATNFLGVNTIPIAQNEFEYLQMWLRAATAMAMYEAVSQTAMTWVPPTAPPPPIQLTNPPNQDAGGGAKSAELVGRSRADGRPRTHHGPEPAWVQPVHGHPQPAD
;
A
#
# COMPACT_ATOMS: atom_id res chain seq x y z
N MET A 1 21.93 2.33 -18.75
CA MET A 1 20.81 1.36 -18.72
C MET A 1 21.30 0.17 -17.92
N THR A 2 20.82 0.02 -16.69
CA THR A 2 21.01 -1.23 -15.93
C THR A 2 20.34 -2.34 -16.73
N MET A 3 21.09 -3.37 -17.11
CA MET A 3 20.47 -4.58 -17.64
C MET A 3 19.56 -5.13 -16.54
N PRO A 4 18.25 -5.35 -16.78
CA PRO A 4 17.37 -5.91 -15.77
C PRO A 4 17.97 -7.24 -15.31
N ILE A 5 18.00 -7.49 -14.00
CA ILE A 5 18.55 -8.74 -13.43
C ILE A 5 17.91 -9.99 -14.07
N TRP A 6 16.68 -9.84 -14.59
CA TRP A 6 15.94 -10.85 -15.35
C TRP A 6 16.63 -11.39 -16.60
N ALA A 7 17.49 -10.60 -17.25
CA ALA A 7 18.27 -11.08 -18.40
C ALA A 7 19.39 -12.06 -17.99
N ALA A 8 19.78 -12.08 -16.70
CA ALA A 8 20.75 -13.04 -16.19
C ALA A 8 20.18 -14.45 -16.00
N PHE A 9 18.85 -14.58 -15.91
CA PHE A 9 18.17 -15.86 -15.73
C PHE A 9 17.65 -16.39 -17.06
N PRO A 10 17.78 -17.71 -17.32
CA PRO A 10 17.23 -18.32 -18.54
C PRO A 10 15.70 -18.26 -18.54
N PRO A 11 15.06 -18.36 -19.72
CA PRO A 11 13.61 -18.22 -19.85
C PRO A 11 12.83 -19.24 -19.01
N GLU A 12 13.35 -20.44 -18.78
CA GLU A 12 12.72 -21.44 -17.91
C GLU A 12 12.54 -20.94 -16.47
N VAL A 13 13.55 -20.26 -15.94
CA VAL A 13 13.53 -19.72 -14.56
C VAL A 13 12.50 -18.60 -14.47
N ASN A 14 12.53 -17.65 -15.40
CA ASN A 14 11.56 -16.54 -15.42
C ASN A 14 10.12 -17.05 -15.60
N SER A 15 9.92 -18.01 -16.51
CA SER A 15 8.59 -18.57 -16.78
C SER A 15 8.04 -19.37 -15.61
N ALA A 16 8.88 -20.20 -14.97
CA ALA A 16 8.50 -20.93 -13.77
C ALA A 16 8.24 -19.99 -12.59
N ALA A 17 9.10 -18.99 -12.37
CA ALA A 17 8.93 -18.03 -11.28
C ALA A 17 7.61 -17.26 -11.38
N LEU A 18 7.22 -16.84 -12.59
CA LEU A 18 5.97 -16.11 -12.80
C LEU A 18 4.72 -16.98 -12.60
N THR A 19 4.77 -18.26 -12.97
CA THR A 19 3.56 -19.11 -13.09
C THR A 19 3.34 -20.11 -11.95
N THR A 20 4.34 -20.33 -11.09
CA THR A 20 4.24 -21.29 -9.98
C THR A 20 3.63 -20.72 -8.70
N GLY A 21 3.46 -19.39 -8.63
CA GLY A 21 2.86 -18.73 -7.48
C GLY A 21 1.33 -18.91 -7.37
N PRO A 22 0.72 -18.45 -6.25
CA PRO A 22 -0.72 -18.56 -6.00
C PRO A 22 -1.60 -17.68 -6.91
N GLY A 23 -0.98 -16.88 -7.80
CA GLY A 23 -1.68 -15.94 -8.68
C GLY A 23 -2.19 -14.69 -7.95
N PRO A 24 -2.96 -13.83 -8.65
CA PRO A 24 -3.35 -12.50 -8.16
C PRO A 24 -4.61 -12.51 -7.30
N ALA A 25 -5.17 -13.68 -6.95
CA ALA A 25 -6.47 -13.76 -6.26
C ALA A 25 -6.48 -13.03 -4.91
N SER A 26 -5.37 -13.07 -4.16
CA SER A 26 -5.27 -12.32 -2.90
C SER A 26 -5.26 -10.80 -3.11
N LEU A 27 -4.67 -10.31 -4.21
CA LEU A 27 -4.69 -8.90 -4.56
C LEU A 27 -6.10 -8.45 -4.97
N LEU A 28 -6.81 -9.26 -5.76
CA LEU A 28 -8.20 -8.98 -6.14
C LEU A 28 -9.13 -8.91 -4.92
N ASN A 29 -8.94 -9.81 -3.95
CA ASN A 29 -9.68 -9.74 -2.68
C ASN A 29 -9.35 -8.45 -1.91
N SER A 30 -8.08 -8.02 -1.91
CA SER A 30 -7.68 -6.78 -1.26
C SER A 30 -8.24 -5.55 -1.95
N GLU A 31 -8.25 -5.50 -3.29
CA GLU A 31 -8.90 -4.46 -4.08
C GLU A 31 -10.38 -4.34 -3.69
N THR A 32 -11.11 -5.46 -3.67
CA THR A 32 -12.51 -5.51 -3.27
C THR A 32 -12.72 -4.99 -1.84
N ALA A 33 -11.85 -5.37 -0.91
CA ALA A 33 -11.92 -4.90 0.47
C ALA A 33 -11.73 -3.37 0.58
N TRP A 34 -10.82 -2.79 -0.20
CA TRP A 34 -10.63 -1.34 -0.26
C TRP A 34 -11.83 -0.61 -0.86
N LEU A 35 -12.44 -1.15 -1.92
CA LEU A 35 -13.65 -0.59 -2.50
C LEU A 35 -14.83 -0.62 -1.51
N ASN A 36 -15.00 -1.72 -0.77
CA ASN A 36 -16.01 -1.80 0.29
C ASN A 36 -15.76 -0.76 1.37
N LEU A 37 -14.50 -0.57 1.80
CA LEU A 37 -14.15 0.43 2.80
C LEU A 37 -14.43 1.87 2.31
N SER A 38 -14.19 2.16 1.02
CA SER A 38 -14.58 3.44 0.42
C SER A 38 -16.09 3.67 0.51
N ALA A 39 -16.89 2.65 0.16
CA ALA A 39 -18.34 2.74 0.22
C ALA A 39 -18.86 2.99 1.65
N GLU A 40 -18.25 2.38 2.67
CA GLU A 40 -18.56 2.63 4.07
C GLU A 40 -18.25 4.09 4.48
N TYR A 41 -17.10 4.63 4.05
CA TYR A 41 -16.77 6.04 4.31
C TYR A 41 -17.73 7.02 3.62
N ASP A 42 -18.11 6.74 2.37
CA ASP A 42 -19.09 7.56 1.65
C ASP A 42 -20.47 7.51 2.30
N THR A 43 -20.92 6.31 2.69
CA THR A 43 -22.20 6.14 3.40
C THR A 43 -22.22 6.93 4.70
N ALA A 44 -21.17 6.80 5.53
CA ALA A 44 -21.03 7.56 6.76
C ALA A 44 -20.97 9.08 6.52
N ALA A 45 -20.31 9.53 5.44
CA ALA A 45 -20.27 10.95 5.07
C ALA A 45 -21.64 11.47 4.66
N THR A 46 -22.42 10.68 3.90
CA THR A 46 -23.80 11.00 3.53
C THR A 46 -24.69 11.10 4.75
N GLU A 47 -24.70 10.09 5.63
CA GLU A 47 -25.51 10.09 6.85
C GLU A 47 -25.18 11.31 7.74
N LEU A 48 -23.90 11.63 7.92
CA LEU A 48 -23.49 12.81 8.67
C LEU A 48 -23.96 14.10 7.98
N SER A 49 -23.84 14.20 6.66
CA SER A 49 -24.27 15.39 5.92
C SER A 49 -25.78 15.63 6.04
N GLU A 50 -26.58 14.57 6.01
CA GLU A 50 -28.03 14.62 6.19
C GLU A 50 -28.39 15.06 7.60
N LEU A 51 -27.73 14.49 8.63
CA LEU A 51 -27.91 14.90 10.02
C LEU A 51 -27.58 16.39 10.23
N LEU A 52 -26.47 16.87 9.65
CA LEU A 52 -26.08 18.27 9.75
C LEU A 52 -27.09 19.19 9.06
N ALA A 53 -27.64 18.78 7.91
CA ALA A 53 -28.70 19.51 7.22
C ALA A 53 -30.01 19.54 8.02
N GLU A 54 -30.39 18.41 8.65
CA GLU A 54 -31.56 18.34 9.53
C GLU A 54 -31.41 19.27 10.73
N VAL A 55 -30.23 19.30 11.38
CA VAL A 55 -29.95 20.22 12.50
C VAL A 55 -30.10 21.68 12.06
N GLN A 56 -29.62 22.04 10.87
CA GLN A 56 -29.75 23.40 10.34
C GLN A 56 -31.21 23.78 10.00
N ALA A 57 -31.99 22.84 9.46
CA ALA A 57 -33.40 23.05 9.11
C ALA A 57 -34.37 22.88 10.29
N GLY A 58 -33.89 22.30 11.40
CA GLY A 58 -34.69 21.89 12.54
C GLY A 58 -35.10 23.03 13.48
N THR A 59 -35.73 22.65 14.59
CA THR A 59 -36.20 23.59 15.61
C THR A 59 -35.09 24.08 16.55
N TRP A 60 -33.96 23.37 16.62
CA TRP A 60 -32.79 23.77 17.42
C TRP A 60 -31.99 24.84 16.68
N GLN A 61 -32.26 26.10 16.99
CA GLN A 61 -31.65 27.25 16.34
C GLN A 61 -30.77 28.05 17.32
N GLY A 62 -29.76 28.73 16.77
CA GLY A 62 -28.89 29.66 17.50
C GLY A 62 -27.43 29.18 17.67
N PRO A 63 -26.62 29.91 18.46
CA PRO A 63 -25.16 29.77 18.47
C PRO A 63 -24.64 28.37 18.86
N THR A 64 -25.44 27.58 19.59
CA THR A 64 -25.05 26.21 19.97
C THR A 64 -25.22 25.21 18.83
N ALA A 65 -26.26 25.38 17.99
CA ALA A 65 -26.48 24.54 16.82
C ALA A 65 -25.43 24.84 15.73
N GLU A 66 -25.13 26.12 15.51
CA GLU A 66 -24.04 26.54 14.60
C GLU A 66 -22.68 25.96 15.02
N LYS A 67 -22.39 25.98 16.33
CA LYS A 67 -21.18 25.39 16.92
C LYS A 67 -21.12 23.87 16.73
N PHE A 68 -22.24 23.18 16.85
CA PHE A 68 -22.34 21.73 16.59
C PHE A 68 -21.98 21.43 15.14
N VAL A 69 -22.59 22.13 14.17
CA VAL A 69 -22.30 21.92 12.75
C VAL A 69 -20.84 22.22 12.45
N ALA A 70 -20.32 23.37 12.91
CA ALA A 70 -18.95 23.78 12.68
C ALA A 70 -17.92 22.77 13.21
N ALA A 71 -18.19 22.11 14.34
CA ALA A 71 -17.30 21.09 14.91
C ALA A 71 -17.24 19.80 14.09
N HIS A 72 -18.28 19.47 13.29
CA HIS A 72 -18.34 18.23 12.50
C HIS A 72 -17.83 18.38 11.07
N VAL A 73 -17.74 19.60 10.53
CA VAL A 73 -17.24 19.85 9.16
C VAL A 73 -15.85 19.23 8.91
N PRO A 74 -14.86 19.34 9.81
CA PRO A 74 -13.55 18.71 9.59
C PRO A 74 -13.62 17.18 9.54
N TYR A 75 -14.51 16.57 10.34
CA TYR A 75 -14.68 15.12 10.35
C TYR A 75 -15.37 14.63 9.07
N LEU A 76 -16.36 15.35 8.55
CA LEU A 76 -16.98 15.05 7.26
C LEU A 76 -15.95 15.12 6.12
N ALA A 77 -15.10 16.16 6.10
CA ALA A 77 -14.03 16.25 5.11
C ALA A 77 -13.03 15.10 5.22
N TRP A 78 -12.73 14.65 6.45
CA TRP A 78 -11.89 13.49 6.70
C TRP A 78 -12.52 12.19 6.18
N LEU A 79 -13.83 11.97 6.34
CA LEU A 79 -14.53 10.80 5.78
C LEU A 79 -14.42 10.75 4.25
N LEU A 80 -14.73 11.86 3.57
CA LEU A 80 -14.63 11.95 2.11
C LEU A 80 -13.20 11.74 1.60
N GLN A 81 -12.20 12.30 2.31
CA GLN A 81 -10.80 12.08 1.96
C GLN A 81 -10.39 10.61 2.13
N ASN A 82 -10.87 9.92 3.17
CA ASN A 82 -10.56 8.51 3.38
C ASN A 82 -11.28 7.59 2.38
N SER A 83 -12.49 7.95 1.93
CA SER A 83 -13.13 7.29 0.79
C SER A 83 -12.27 7.40 -0.47
N ALA A 84 -11.83 8.61 -0.82
CA ALA A 84 -10.95 8.84 -1.97
C ALA A 84 -9.59 8.11 -1.84
N ASN A 85 -9.03 8.03 -0.63
CA ASN A 85 -7.83 7.26 -0.39
C ASN A 85 -8.09 5.75 -0.60
N ALA A 86 -9.19 5.21 -0.08
CA ALA A 86 -9.52 3.80 -0.24
C ALA A 86 -9.74 3.42 -1.71
N THR A 87 -10.37 4.27 -2.53
CA THR A 87 -10.47 4.03 -3.98
C THR A 87 -9.12 4.07 -4.69
N ALA A 88 -8.23 5.00 -4.32
CA ALA A 88 -6.87 5.03 -4.85
C ALA A 88 -6.09 3.75 -4.51
N ALA A 89 -6.22 3.24 -3.28
CA ALA A 89 -5.60 1.97 -2.87
C ALA A 89 -6.07 0.77 -3.71
N ALA A 90 -7.37 0.73 -4.06
CA ALA A 90 -7.91 -0.30 -4.93
C ALA A 90 -7.31 -0.22 -6.34
N LEU A 91 -7.17 0.99 -6.91
CA LEU A 91 -6.60 1.20 -8.24
C LEU A 91 -5.13 0.75 -8.35
N GLU A 92 -4.35 0.93 -7.29
CA GLU A 92 -2.96 0.44 -7.26
C GLU A 92 -2.92 -1.10 -7.33
N HIS A 93 -3.83 -1.79 -6.64
CA HIS A 93 -3.94 -3.25 -6.75
C HIS A 93 -4.36 -3.69 -8.15
N ASP A 94 -5.37 -3.06 -8.75
CA ASP A 94 -5.80 -3.36 -10.13
C ASP A 94 -4.65 -3.19 -11.12
N THR A 95 -3.85 -2.14 -10.97
CA THR A 95 -2.67 -1.89 -11.82
C THR A 95 -1.64 -3.03 -11.72
N VAL A 96 -1.36 -3.53 -10.51
CA VAL A 96 -0.45 -4.67 -10.30
C VAL A 96 -1.03 -5.96 -10.88
N ILE A 97 -2.33 -6.18 -10.72
CA ILE A 97 -3.05 -7.35 -11.28
C ILE A 97 -2.97 -7.33 -12.81
N ALA A 98 -3.23 -6.18 -13.44
CA ALA A 98 -3.12 -5.99 -14.87
C ALA A 98 -1.69 -6.25 -15.38
N ALA A 99 -0.69 -5.75 -14.66
CA ALA A 99 0.72 -5.97 -14.99
C ALA A 99 1.10 -7.46 -14.92
N TYR A 100 0.64 -8.18 -13.89
CA TYR A 100 0.83 -9.63 -13.78
C TYR A 100 0.19 -10.38 -14.96
N ASN A 101 -1.07 -10.08 -15.28
CA ASN A 101 -1.77 -10.74 -16.39
C ASN A 101 -1.09 -10.48 -17.75
N ALA A 102 -0.63 -9.24 -17.98
CA ALA A 102 0.15 -8.90 -19.17
C ALA A 102 1.48 -9.66 -19.22
N ALA A 103 2.18 -9.80 -18.08
CA ALA A 103 3.41 -10.56 -17.99
C ALA A 103 3.18 -12.05 -18.29
N VAL A 104 2.12 -12.66 -17.75
CA VAL A 104 1.76 -14.07 -18.00
C VAL A 104 1.45 -14.29 -19.48
N ALA A 105 0.69 -13.38 -20.11
CA ALA A 105 0.38 -13.47 -21.53
C ALA A 105 1.63 -13.29 -22.42
N ALA A 106 2.56 -12.42 -22.00
CA ALA A 106 3.79 -12.17 -22.72
C ALA A 106 4.88 -13.21 -22.48
N MET A 107 4.79 -14.02 -21.42
CA MET A 107 5.82 -15.01 -21.06
C MET A 107 5.84 -16.18 -22.06
N PRO A 108 7.02 -16.67 -22.50
CA PRO A 108 7.10 -17.96 -23.18
C PRO A 108 6.64 -19.08 -22.24
N THR A 109 5.89 -20.04 -22.77
CA THR A 109 5.45 -21.18 -21.95
C THR A 109 6.57 -22.20 -21.77
N LEU A 110 6.55 -22.93 -20.65
CA LEU A 110 7.52 -24.02 -20.43
C LEU A 110 7.44 -25.10 -21.51
N ALA A 111 6.27 -25.31 -22.11
CA ALA A 111 6.06 -26.24 -23.21
C ALA A 111 6.76 -25.78 -24.50
N GLU A 112 6.66 -24.50 -24.86
CA GLU A 112 7.37 -23.93 -26.01
C GLU A 112 8.90 -24.02 -25.83
N ILE A 113 9.40 -23.69 -24.63
CA ILE A 113 10.83 -23.77 -24.33
C ILE A 113 11.31 -25.24 -24.40
N ALA A 114 10.55 -26.17 -23.84
CA ALA A 114 10.88 -27.60 -23.89
C ALA A 114 10.90 -28.13 -25.33
N ALA A 115 9.94 -27.71 -26.17
CA ALA A 115 9.88 -28.11 -27.58
C ALA A 115 11.10 -27.61 -28.37
N ASN A 116 11.53 -26.36 -28.15
CA ASN A 116 12.73 -25.82 -28.78
C ASN A 116 13.99 -26.64 -28.40
N LYS A 117 14.14 -27.00 -27.12
CA LYS A 117 15.28 -27.81 -26.64
C LYS A 117 15.25 -29.24 -27.16
N ALA A 118 14.07 -29.86 -27.24
CA ALA A 118 13.91 -31.18 -27.82
C ALA A 118 14.28 -31.20 -29.31
N LEU A 119 13.87 -30.16 -30.06
CA LEU A 119 14.27 -29.98 -31.45
C LEU A 119 15.79 -29.81 -31.57
N ASN A 120 16.41 -28.95 -30.74
CA ASN A 120 17.86 -28.76 -30.71
C ASN A 120 18.62 -30.08 -30.54
N ALA A 121 18.21 -30.88 -29.55
CA ALA A 121 18.80 -32.18 -29.27
C ALA A 121 18.72 -33.13 -30.47
N SER A 122 17.58 -33.15 -31.18
CA SER A 122 17.40 -33.97 -32.38
C SER A 122 18.27 -33.51 -33.56
N LEU A 123 18.43 -32.20 -33.73
CA LEU A 123 19.25 -31.61 -34.79
C LEU A 123 20.73 -31.92 -34.56
N ILE A 124 21.21 -31.80 -33.31
CA ILE A 124 22.57 -32.17 -32.91
C ILE A 124 22.81 -33.66 -33.12
N ALA A 125 21.89 -34.53 -32.64
CA ALA A 125 22.02 -35.98 -32.75
C ALA A 125 22.12 -36.47 -34.22
N THR A 126 21.51 -35.73 -35.15
CA THR A 126 21.51 -36.05 -36.58
C THR A 126 22.55 -35.26 -37.39
N ASN A 127 23.40 -34.45 -36.75
CA ASN A 127 24.38 -33.58 -37.43
C ASN A 127 25.69 -34.28 -37.86
N PHE A 128 25.68 -35.59 -38.15
CA PHE A 128 26.90 -36.34 -38.46
C PHE A 128 27.59 -35.88 -39.77
N LEU A 129 26.83 -35.31 -40.71
CA LEU A 129 27.37 -34.73 -41.96
C LEU A 129 27.55 -33.20 -41.89
N GLY A 130 27.28 -32.56 -40.75
CA GLY A 130 27.33 -31.09 -40.62
C GLY A 130 26.17 -30.34 -41.32
N VAL A 131 25.23 -31.05 -41.97
CA VAL A 131 24.10 -30.46 -42.72
C VAL A 131 23.17 -29.65 -41.83
N ASN A 132 23.03 -30.03 -40.55
CA ASN A 132 22.10 -29.38 -39.62
C ASN A 132 22.69 -28.12 -38.96
N THR A 133 23.89 -27.68 -39.32
CA THR A 133 24.55 -26.53 -38.68
C THR A 133 23.71 -25.25 -38.75
N ILE A 134 23.09 -24.95 -39.90
CA ILE A 134 22.21 -23.77 -40.05
C ILE A 134 20.91 -23.92 -39.22
N PRO A 135 20.16 -25.05 -39.32
CA PRO A 135 19.01 -25.30 -38.44
C PRO A 135 19.31 -25.21 -36.93
N ILE A 136 20.47 -25.69 -36.48
CA ILE A 136 20.89 -25.56 -35.07
C ILE A 136 21.01 -24.09 -34.68
N ALA A 137 21.72 -23.28 -35.48
CA ALA A 137 21.88 -21.86 -35.22
C ALA A 137 20.54 -21.10 -35.21
N GLN A 138 19.60 -21.48 -36.08
CA GLN A 138 18.25 -20.90 -36.09
C GLN A 138 17.49 -21.22 -34.80
N ASN A 139 17.52 -22.48 -34.37
CA ASN A 139 16.86 -22.93 -33.16
C ASN A 139 17.47 -22.30 -31.88
N GLU A 140 18.79 -22.15 -31.83
CA GLU A 140 19.48 -21.41 -30.75
C GLU A 140 19.10 -19.93 -30.73
N PHE A 141 18.93 -19.30 -31.90
CA PHE A 141 18.45 -17.92 -31.98
C PHE A 141 17.00 -17.77 -31.50
N GLU A 142 16.11 -18.70 -31.83
CA GLU A 142 14.75 -18.74 -31.28
C GLU A 142 14.76 -18.85 -29.74
N TYR A 143 15.67 -19.66 -29.18
CA TYR A 143 15.85 -19.75 -27.74
C TYR A 143 16.29 -18.41 -27.13
N LEU A 144 17.24 -17.70 -27.77
CA LEU A 144 17.67 -16.36 -27.33
C LEU A 144 16.53 -15.34 -27.41
N GLN A 145 15.65 -15.43 -28.42
CA GLN A 145 14.46 -14.58 -28.48
C GLN A 145 13.47 -14.88 -27.34
N MET A 146 13.26 -16.16 -26.99
CA MET A 146 12.47 -16.52 -25.81
C MET A 146 13.10 -16.01 -24.51
N TRP A 147 14.43 -16.07 -24.39
CA TRP A 147 15.16 -15.49 -23.26
C TRP A 147 14.88 -13.99 -23.13
N LEU A 148 15.07 -13.22 -24.21
CA LEU A 148 14.83 -11.79 -24.20
C LEU A 148 13.37 -11.44 -23.90
N ARG A 149 12.42 -12.18 -24.49
CA ARG A 149 10.98 -12.01 -24.26
C ARG A 149 10.64 -12.25 -22.78
N ALA A 150 11.15 -13.32 -22.18
CA ALA A 150 10.94 -13.63 -20.77
C ALA A 150 11.54 -12.54 -19.85
N ALA A 151 12.77 -12.10 -20.12
CA ALA A 151 13.42 -11.05 -19.36
C ALA A 151 12.67 -9.71 -19.46
N THR A 152 12.18 -9.36 -20.64
CA THR A 152 11.41 -8.13 -20.89
C THR A 152 10.07 -8.17 -20.17
N ALA A 153 9.37 -9.31 -20.20
CA ALA A 153 8.10 -9.48 -19.48
C ALA A 153 8.27 -9.27 -17.97
N MET A 154 9.30 -9.87 -17.36
CA MET A 154 9.58 -9.68 -15.93
C MET A 154 10.01 -8.25 -15.59
N ALA A 155 10.84 -7.62 -16.43
CA ALA A 155 11.30 -6.25 -16.22
C ALA A 155 10.13 -5.24 -16.28
N MET A 156 9.21 -5.41 -17.23
CA MET A 156 8.03 -4.55 -17.31
C MET A 156 7.08 -4.79 -16.14
N TYR A 157 6.88 -6.05 -15.74
CA TYR A 157 6.09 -6.38 -14.56
C TYR A 157 6.65 -5.74 -13.29
N GLU A 158 7.96 -5.86 -13.06
CA GLU A 158 8.66 -5.25 -11.94
C GLU A 158 8.51 -3.73 -11.96
N ALA A 159 8.77 -3.08 -13.11
CA ALA A 159 8.70 -1.63 -13.22
C ALA A 159 7.30 -1.10 -12.89
N VAL A 160 6.24 -1.69 -13.47
CA VAL A 160 4.86 -1.27 -13.20
C VAL A 160 4.48 -1.54 -11.74
N SER A 161 4.83 -2.71 -11.22
CA SER A 161 4.49 -3.07 -9.83
C SER A 161 5.18 -2.16 -8.82
N GLN A 162 6.45 -1.82 -9.04
CA GLN A 162 7.17 -0.88 -8.18
C GLN A 162 6.55 0.50 -8.22
N THR A 163 6.15 1.00 -9.40
CA THR A 163 5.50 2.32 -9.50
C THR A 163 4.16 2.37 -8.78
N ALA A 164 3.34 1.31 -8.92
CA ALA A 164 2.03 1.24 -8.28
C ALA A 164 2.14 1.18 -6.75
N MET A 165 3.12 0.45 -6.22
CA MET A 165 3.33 0.30 -4.77
C MET A 165 4.01 1.51 -4.10
N THR A 166 4.27 2.61 -4.81
CA THR A 166 4.85 3.82 -4.19
C THR A 166 3.84 4.66 -3.43
N TRP A 167 2.56 4.51 -3.73
CA TRP A 167 1.51 5.29 -3.10
C TRP A 167 1.19 4.74 -1.70
N VAL A 168 1.19 5.63 -0.69
CA VAL A 168 0.84 5.32 0.70
C VAL A 168 -0.31 6.24 1.11
N PRO A 169 -1.49 5.71 1.46
CA PRO A 169 -2.57 6.54 1.94
C PRO A 169 -2.16 7.25 3.23
N PRO A 170 -2.43 8.56 3.36
CA PRO A 170 -2.30 9.24 4.64
C PRO A 170 -3.31 8.66 5.64
N THR A 171 -2.83 7.92 6.65
CA THR A 171 -3.64 7.44 7.77
C THR A 171 -3.70 8.50 8.88
N ALA A 172 -4.13 9.70 8.52
CA ALA A 172 -4.34 10.74 9.53
C ALA A 172 -5.46 10.28 10.49
N PRO A 173 -5.26 10.36 11.81
CA PRO A 173 -6.32 10.07 12.75
C PRO A 173 -7.51 11.00 12.50
N PRO A 174 -8.75 10.56 12.79
CA PRO A 174 -9.91 11.41 12.63
C PRO A 174 -9.73 12.69 13.47
N PRO A 175 -10.03 13.87 12.91
CA PRO A 175 -9.91 15.12 13.65
C PRO A 175 -10.88 15.12 14.84
N PRO A 176 -10.49 15.72 15.98
CA PRO A 176 -11.40 15.83 17.11
C PRO A 176 -12.60 16.70 16.72
N ILE A 177 -13.80 16.26 17.13
CA ILE A 177 -15.05 17.02 16.94
C ILE A 177 -15.11 18.12 18.00
N GLN A 178 -14.36 19.20 17.77
CA GLN A 178 -14.26 20.35 18.64
C GLN A 178 -14.15 21.62 17.80
N LEU A 179 -14.59 22.75 18.35
CA LEU A 179 -14.34 24.04 17.73
C LEU A 179 -12.85 24.38 17.79
N THR A 180 -12.27 24.77 16.66
CA THR A 180 -10.95 25.39 16.61
C THR A 180 -11.05 26.78 17.25
N ASN A 181 -10.29 27.03 18.32
CA ASN A 181 -10.40 28.25 19.15
C ASN A 181 -11.82 28.52 19.67
N PRO A 182 -12.29 27.82 20.73
CA PRO A 182 -13.51 28.25 21.40
C PRO A 182 -13.30 29.70 21.92
N PRO A 183 -14.19 30.66 21.63
CA PRO A 183 -14.16 31.94 22.31
C PRO A 183 -14.24 31.66 23.81
N ASN A 184 -13.23 32.17 24.54
CA ASN A 184 -13.00 31.97 25.96
C ASN A 184 -14.33 31.93 26.73
N GLN A 185 -14.69 30.78 27.32
CA GLN A 185 -15.93 30.64 28.10
C GLN A 185 -15.81 31.20 29.52
N ASP A 186 -14.91 32.18 29.71
CA ASP A 186 -14.68 32.87 30.97
C ASP A 186 -15.69 34.01 31.12
N ALA A 187 -16.97 33.67 31.16
CA ALA A 187 -18.02 34.56 31.64
C ALA A 187 -18.65 33.97 32.90
N GLY A 188 -17.95 34.08 34.03
CA GLY A 188 -18.53 33.84 35.35
C GLY A 188 -17.55 33.47 36.46
N GLY A 189 -16.81 34.45 36.99
CA GLY A 189 -16.07 34.27 38.26
C GLY A 189 -14.86 35.20 38.39
N GLY A 190 -15.09 36.44 38.83
CA GLY A 190 -14.04 37.43 38.97
C GLY A 190 -13.03 37.13 40.09
N ALA A 191 -11.77 37.53 39.85
CA ALA A 191 -11.09 38.52 40.69
C ALA A 191 -9.83 38.99 39.96
N LYS A 192 -9.77 40.28 39.63
CA LYS A 192 -8.50 40.96 39.36
C LYS A 192 -7.63 40.80 40.59
N SER A 193 -6.44 40.23 40.44
CA SER A 193 -5.35 40.48 41.37
C SER A 193 -4.21 41.07 40.57
N ALA A 194 -4.20 42.40 40.58
CA ALA A 194 -3.03 43.18 40.26
C ALA A 194 -1.87 42.72 41.15
N GLU A 195 -0.73 42.48 40.49
CA GLU A 195 0.60 42.83 40.93
C GLU A 195 0.72 43.40 42.37
N LEU A 196 1.28 42.60 43.27
CA LEU A 196 1.86 43.08 44.52
C LEU A 196 3.29 42.57 44.62
N VAL A 197 4.19 43.45 44.21
CA VAL A 197 5.63 43.45 44.43
C VAL A 197 5.96 43.23 45.92
N GLY A 198 6.87 42.29 46.22
CA GLY A 198 7.45 42.21 47.57
C GLY A 198 8.26 40.96 47.93
N ARG A 199 9.50 40.88 47.43
CA ARG A 199 10.71 40.23 48.02
C ARG A 199 10.56 38.91 48.81
N SER A 200 11.23 37.86 48.31
CA SER A 200 12.48 37.41 48.96
C SER A 200 13.35 36.60 48.00
N ARG A 201 14.64 36.94 47.92
CA ARG A 201 15.71 36.17 47.27
C ARG A 201 16.17 35.08 48.24
N ALA A 202 16.32 33.84 47.77
CA ALA A 202 17.62 33.18 47.55
C ALA A 202 17.49 31.65 47.54
N ASP A 203 18.40 31.04 46.78
CA ASP A 203 18.72 29.60 46.65
C ASP A 203 17.70 28.71 45.92
N GLY A 204 18.06 27.87 44.95
CA GLY A 204 19.39 27.49 44.48
C GLY A 204 19.32 26.06 43.92
N ARG A 205 19.38 25.95 42.58
CA ARG A 205 19.67 24.75 41.74
C ARG A 205 18.51 23.85 41.26
N PRO A 206 18.65 23.25 40.06
CA PRO A 206 17.56 22.65 39.29
C PRO A 206 17.42 21.13 39.44
N ARG A 207 16.19 20.64 39.29
CA ARG A 207 15.79 19.22 39.14
C ARG A 207 15.81 18.79 37.67
N THR A 208 16.27 17.57 37.39
CA THR A 208 15.82 16.71 36.28
C THR A 208 15.69 15.28 36.83
N HIS A 209 14.47 14.83 37.15
CA HIS A 209 13.55 14.03 36.35
C HIS A 209 14.07 12.66 35.87
N HIS A 210 13.78 11.63 36.68
CA HIS A 210 13.58 10.25 36.24
C HIS A 210 12.08 10.04 35.95
N GLY A 211 11.76 9.32 34.88
CA GLY A 211 10.41 8.80 34.57
C GLY A 211 10.43 7.99 33.26
N PRO A 212 9.68 6.87 33.14
CA PRO A 212 10.09 5.70 32.37
C PRO A 212 9.38 5.51 31.01
N GLU A 213 10.04 4.77 30.12
CA GLU A 213 9.49 4.20 28.88
C GLU A 213 8.52 3.03 29.18
N PRO A 214 7.37 2.88 28.48
CA PRO A 214 6.58 1.66 28.48
C PRO A 214 7.03 0.70 27.36
N ALA A 215 7.44 -0.50 27.75
CA ALA A 215 7.85 -1.61 26.89
C ALA A 215 6.64 -2.41 26.36
N TRP A 216 6.49 -2.50 25.04
CA TRP A 216 5.66 -3.51 24.36
C TRP A 216 6.44 -4.16 23.20
N VAL A 217 7.56 -4.79 23.53
CA VAL A 217 8.21 -5.78 22.66
C VAL A 217 8.49 -7.01 23.50
N GLN A 218 7.65 -8.03 23.37
CA GLN A 218 8.00 -9.39 23.79
C GLN A 218 8.53 -10.15 22.57
N PRO A 219 9.73 -10.76 22.63
CA PRO A 219 10.17 -11.73 21.64
C PRO A 219 9.77 -13.14 22.08
N VAL A 220 9.12 -13.88 21.19
CA VAL A 220 8.84 -15.31 21.35
C VAL A 220 10.08 -16.09 20.93
N HIS A 221 10.79 -16.67 21.89
CA HIS A 221 11.70 -17.80 21.65
C HIS A 221 11.59 -18.80 22.81
N GLY A 222 11.28 -20.06 22.48
CA GLY A 222 11.22 -21.14 23.46
C GLY A 222 10.90 -22.50 22.85
N HIS A 223 11.92 -23.15 22.28
CA HIS A 223 12.08 -24.61 22.22
C HIS A 223 13.54 -24.90 22.64
N PRO A 224 13.94 -26.11 23.10
CA PRO A 224 13.27 -27.42 23.00
C PRO A 224 13.35 -28.30 24.29
N GLN A 225 13.04 -29.61 24.13
CA GLN A 225 13.61 -30.82 24.78
C GLN A 225 12.70 -31.72 25.68
N PRO A 226 13.03 -33.02 25.92
CA PRO A 226 12.34 -34.15 25.26
C PRO A 226 11.89 -35.30 26.20
N ALA A 227 11.41 -36.39 25.56
CA ALA A 227 11.35 -37.79 25.99
C ALA A 227 10.25 -38.21 27.00
N ASP A 228 9.29 -38.98 26.49
CA ASP A 228 9.08 -40.41 26.82
C ASP A 228 8.47 -41.13 25.61
#